data_AF-A0A1F3M4L2-F1
#
_entry.id   AF-A0A1F3M4L2-F1
#
_cell.length_a   1.000
_cell.length_b   1.000
_cell.length_c   1.000
_cell.angle_alpha   90.00
_cell.angle_beta   90.00
_cell.angle_gamma   90.00
#
_symmetry.space_group_name_H-M   'P 1'
#
loop_
_entity.id
_entity.type
_entity.pdbx_description
1 polymer ?
#
loop_
_entity_poly.entity_id
_entity_poly.type
_entity_poly.pdbx_seq_one_letter_code
_entity_poly.pdbx_strand_id
1 'polypeptide(L)'
;MKIITATLTLYLFALTTYGQSTYKELPLIKAKSTQADYRIGNDWVKGNWTVSPQIEFDSLLVSCHSDSEEFTFYTDCDSITFMLLPEKVHKFYISVNDTAYALTVVKGVQPKLVQFDTTIKSSELKFWYEQNNNNEYLNLLRSKYPIDSLVKNTKSDTEKALKILHWVHNQWQHDGSNEPKKSDAISILDEVKEGKNFRCVEYGIVATACLNAVGLKARTLGLMIKDVETTKYGAGHVLLEVYLGDLKKWALLDGQWDAVPMVNNIPLNAVEFQKTIVENYEELDIRTSSGISKRHYIDWVSPYLYYFTIPFDNREGTNGDTKKVKEKSHLMLVPLEANKPTVFQITNKIDYCIYTNSINDFYAPPDNNDK
;
A
#
# COMPACT_ATOMS: atom_id res chain seq x y z
N MET A 1 57.22 -0.55 21.13
CA MET A 1 57.00 -0.95 19.73
C MET A 1 56.23 -2.26 19.74
N LYS A 2 54.89 -2.21 19.72
CA LYS A 2 54.02 -3.39 19.75
C LYS A 2 53.70 -3.77 18.30
N ILE A 3 54.10 -4.96 17.89
CA ILE A 3 53.82 -5.53 16.58
C ILE A 3 52.38 -6.02 16.60
N ILE A 4 51.51 -5.38 15.82
CA ILE A 4 50.12 -5.82 15.59
C ILE A 4 50.18 -6.88 14.51
N THR A 5 49.89 -8.13 14.87
CA THR A 5 49.72 -9.24 13.93
C THR A 5 48.29 -9.16 13.40
N ALA A 6 48.12 -8.73 12.15
CA ALA A 6 46.84 -8.75 11.47
C ALA A 6 46.58 -10.17 10.94
N THR A 7 45.68 -10.90 11.58
CA THR A 7 45.20 -12.20 11.11
C THR A 7 44.20 -11.97 9.97
N LEU A 8 44.65 -12.15 8.73
CA LEU A 8 43.80 -12.13 7.54
C LEU A 8 42.95 -13.41 7.54
N THR A 9 41.71 -13.31 7.99
CA THR A 9 40.76 -14.44 7.94
C THR A 9 40.14 -14.47 6.56
N LEU A 10 40.67 -15.31 5.68
CA LEU A 10 40.16 -15.56 4.35
C LEU A 10 38.88 -16.39 4.46
N TYR A 11 37.70 -15.77 4.34
CA TYR A 11 36.44 -16.49 4.16
C TYR A 11 36.42 -17.11 2.76
N LEU A 12 36.83 -18.37 2.67
CA LEU A 12 36.63 -19.20 1.49
C LEU A 12 35.15 -19.59 1.45
N PHE A 13 34.33 -18.85 0.72
CA PHE A 13 32.99 -19.32 0.35
C PHE A 13 33.17 -20.48 -0.63
N ALA A 14 33.15 -21.71 -0.10
CA ALA A 14 32.96 -22.89 -0.93
C ALA A 14 31.55 -22.84 -1.51
N LEU A 15 31.42 -22.36 -2.75
CA LEU A 15 30.25 -22.64 -3.58
C LEU A 15 30.17 -24.16 -3.72
N THR A 16 29.27 -24.79 -2.98
CA THR A 16 28.83 -26.15 -3.29
C THR A 16 28.08 -26.09 -4.62
N THR A 17 28.82 -26.19 -5.72
CA THR A 17 28.24 -26.41 -7.05
C THR A 17 27.71 -27.84 -7.08
N TYR A 18 26.50 -28.06 -6.58
CA TYR A 18 25.68 -29.15 -7.11
C TYR A 18 25.63 -28.93 -8.62
N GLY A 19 25.87 -30.00 -9.40
CA GLY A 19 26.09 -29.95 -10.85
C GLY A 19 24.90 -29.37 -11.61
N GLN A 20 24.75 -28.05 -11.58
CA GLN A 20 23.71 -27.34 -12.28
C GLN A 20 24.05 -27.42 -13.76
N SER A 21 23.19 -28.08 -14.52
CA SER A 21 23.31 -28.13 -15.98
C SER A 21 23.36 -26.71 -16.54
N THR A 22 24.04 -26.54 -17.67
CA THR A 22 24.09 -25.26 -18.38
C THR A 22 23.50 -25.40 -19.77
N TYR A 23 22.93 -24.32 -20.28
CA TYR A 23 22.49 -24.19 -21.66
C TYR A 23 22.89 -22.82 -22.18
N LYS A 24 23.62 -22.79 -23.30
CA LYS A 24 24.23 -21.56 -23.85
C LYS A 24 24.98 -20.76 -22.77
N GLU A 25 25.81 -21.45 -21.99
CA GLU A 25 26.68 -20.90 -20.93
C GLU A 25 25.95 -20.28 -19.73
N LEU A 26 24.61 -20.36 -19.67
CA LEU A 26 23.82 -19.93 -18.52
C LEU A 26 23.33 -21.15 -17.72
N PRO A 27 23.07 -20.99 -16.40
CA PRO A 27 22.44 -22.05 -15.60
C PRO A 27 21.12 -22.51 -16.23
N LEU A 28 20.84 -23.81 -16.15
CA LEU A 28 19.64 -24.45 -16.66
C LEU A 28 18.94 -25.18 -15.52
N ILE A 29 17.66 -24.88 -15.33
CA ILE A 29 16.74 -25.64 -14.46
C ILE A 29 15.62 -26.27 -15.28
N LYS A 30 15.03 -27.36 -14.79
CA LYS A 30 13.97 -28.10 -15.49
C LYS A 30 12.59 -27.78 -14.95
N ALA A 31 11.56 -27.93 -15.78
CA ALA A 31 10.15 -27.85 -15.39
C ALA A 31 9.29 -28.78 -16.26
N LYS A 32 8.18 -29.29 -15.75
CA LYS A 32 7.13 -29.94 -16.58
C LYS A 32 5.92 -29.03 -16.79
N SER A 33 5.75 -28.03 -15.93
CA SER A 33 4.74 -26.99 -16.07
C SER A 33 5.36 -25.62 -16.35
N THR A 34 4.59 -24.70 -16.88
CA THR A 34 5.00 -23.29 -17.00
C THR A 34 4.77 -22.51 -15.71
N GLN A 35 4.08 -23.06 -14.72
CA GLN A 35 3.86 -22.39 -13.45
C GLN A 35 5.12 -22.45 -12.60
N ALA A 36 5.48 -21.33 -11.99
CA ALA A 36 6.63 -21.23 -11.12
C ALA A 36 6.32 -20.41 -9.87
N ASP A 37 7.08 -20.71 -8.82
CA ASP A 37 7.06 -20.02 -7.55
C ASP A 37 8.41 -19.34 -7.35
N TYR A 38 8.48 -18.34 -6.48
CA TYR A 38 9.75 -17.82 -6.02
C TYR A 38 9.67 -17.44 -4.54
N ARG A 39 10.84 -17.38 -3.91
CA ARG A 39 11.00 -16.99 -2.51
C ARG A 39 12.04 -15.89 -2.40
N ILE A 40 11.76 -14.87 -1.61
CA ILE A 40 12.71 -13.79 -1.29
C ILE A 40 12.88 -13.77 0.23
N GLY A 41 14.06 -14.14 0.70
CA GLY A 41 14.28 -14.43 2.12
C GLY A 41 13.29 -15.49 2.61
N ASN A 42 12.37 -15.09 3.50
CA ASN A 42 11.33 -15.97 4.05
C ASN A 42 9.98 -15.86 3.33
N ASP A 43 9.80 -14.88 2.44
CA ASP A 43 8.51 -14.61 1.79
C ASP A 43 8.34 -15.45 0.54
N TRP A 44 7.27 -16.25 0.51
CA TRP A 44 6.89 -17.08 -0.63
C TRP A 44 5.89 -16.37 -1.53
N VAL A 45 6.17 -16.39 -2.83
CA VAL A 45 5.24 -15.99 -3.87
C VAL A 45 4.93 -17.22 -4.72
N LYS A 46 3.70 -17.75 -4.57
CA LYS A 46 3.26 -18.98 -5.22
C LYS A 46 2.31 -18.71 -6.37
N GLY A 47 2.51 -19.39 -7.49
CA GLY A 47 1.62 -19.42 -8.64
C GLY A 47 1.49 -18.11 -9.43
N ASN A 48 2.18 -17.04 -9.01
CA ASN A 48 2.11 -15.71 -9.65
C ASN A 48 3.09 -15.54 -10.82
N TRP A 49 3.89 -16.55 -11.16
CA TRP A 49 4.75 -16.53 -12.33
C TRP A 49 4.37 -17.62 -13.33
N THR A 50 4.30 -17.24 -14.61
CA THR A 50 4.12 -18.18 -15.72
C THR A 50 5.30 -18.01 -16.69
N VAL A 51 6.14 -19.02 -16.73
CA VAL A 51 7.29 -19.12 -17.63
C VAL A 51 6.82 -19.04 -19.08
N SER A 52 7.42 -18.15 -19.85
CA SER A 52 7.02 -17.85 -21.22
C SER A 52 8.18 -18.06 -22.22
N PRO A 53 8.39 -19.30 -22.71
CA PRO A 53 9.48 -19.62 -23.66
C PRO A 53 9.46 -18.82 -24.97
N GLN A 54 8.32 -18.25 -25.32
CA GLN A 54 8.11 -17.41 -26.50
C GLN A 54 8.59 -15.96 -26.34
N ILE A 55 8.85 -15.52 -25.10
CA ILE A 55 9.35 -14.16 -24.82
C ILE A 55 10.88 -14.20 -24.83
N GLU A 56 11.51 -13.30 -25.58
CA GLU A 56 12.99 -13.23 -25.69
C GLU A 56 13.67 -13.04 -24.32
N PHE A 57 13.07 -12.23 -23.45
CA PHE A 57 13.50 -11.99 -22.08
C PHE A 57 12.30 -12.08 -21.12
N ASP A 58 12.04 -13.27 -20.59
CA ASP A 58 10.97 -13.51 -19.62
C ASP A 58 11.35 -12.89 -18.27
N SER A 59 10.95 -11.63 -18.05
CA SER A 59 11.59 -10.74 -17.07
C SER A 59 10.76 -10.55 -15.80
N LEU A 60 11.27 -11.02 -14.67
CA LEU A 60 10.71 -10.83 -13.33
C LEU A 60 11.44 -9.68 -12.61
N LEU A 61 10.71 -8.62 -12.29
CA LEU A 61 11.20 -7.53 -11.45
C LEU A 61 10.87 -7.84 -9.99
N VAL A 62 11.85 -7.71 -9.10
CA VAL A 62 11.71 -7.98 -7.67
C VAL A 62 12.15 -6.77 -6.87
N SER A 63 11.24 -6.19 -6.10
CA SER A 63 11.54 -5.09 -5.17
C SER A 63 12.54 -5.56 -4.12
N CYS A 64 13.71 -4.93 -4.08
CA CYS A 64 14.75 -5.17 -3.09
C CYS A 64 14.61 -4.13 -1.98
N HIS A 65 14.43 -4.59 -0.75
CA HIS A 65 14.29 -3.72 0.43
C HIS A 65 15.54 -3.70 1.33
N SER A 66 16.58 -4.43 0.93
CA SER A 66 17.91 -4.43 1.55
C SER A 66 19.01 -4.50 0.47
N ASP A 67 20.27 -4.35 0.88
CA ASP A 67 21.42 -4.37 -0.06
C ASP A 67 21.57 -5.72 -0.77
N SER A 68 21.09 -6.81 -0.14
CA SER A 68 21.11 -8.13 -0.73
C SER A 68 20.08 -9.05 -0.08
N GLU A 69 19.35 -9.80 -0.92
CA GLU A 69 18.35 -10.77 -0.45
C GLU A 69 18.61 -12.14 -1.08
N GLU A 70 18.46 -13.21 -0.31
CA GLU A 70 18.45 -14.56 -0.91
C GLU A 70 17.19 -14.72 -1.75
N PHE A 71 17.36 -14.97 -3.04
CA PHE A 71 16.28 -15.24 -3.97
C PHE A 71 16.36 -16.69 -4.41
N THR A 72 15.24 -17.41 -4.37
CA THR A 72 15.14 -18.75 -4.95
C THR A 72 13.95 -18.82 -5.90
N PHE A 73 14.20 -19.25 -7.13
CA PHE A 73 13.16 -19.56 -8.11
C PHE A 73 12.88 -21.06 -8.09
N TYR A 74 11.61 -21.45 -8.09
CA TYR A 74 11.17 -22.84 -8.02
C TYR A 74 10.30 -23.17 -9.23
N THR A 75 10.57 -24.32 -9.82
CA THR A 75 9.67 -25.00 -10.75
C THR A 75 9.07 -26.22 -10.04
N ASP A 76 8.25 -26.99 -10.75
CA ASP A 76 7.75 -28.27 -10.26
C ASP A 76 8.83 -29.37 -10.19
N CYS A 77 10.02 -29.13 -10.74
CA CYS A 77 11.09 -30.13 -10.86
C CYS A 77 12.43 -29.71 -10.23
N ASP A 78 12.72 -28.42 -10.12
CA ASP A 78 14.05 -27.91 -9.82
C ASP A 78 13.98 -26.51 -9.20
N SER A 79 15.13 -25.98 -8.78
CA SER A 79 15.24 -24.62 -8.26
C SER A 79 16.61 -24.00 -8.53
N ILE A 80 16.67 -22.67 -8.51
CA ILE A 80 17.93 -21.93 -8.54
C ILE A 80 17.91 -20.84 -7.48
N THR A 81 19.00 -20.77 -6.70
CA THR A 81 19.18 -19.79 -5.63
C THR A 81 20.35 -18.86 -5.95
N PHE A 82 20.18 -17.57 -5.70
CA PHE A 82 21.25 -16.58 -5.78
C PHE A 82 20.96 -15.37 -4.89
N MET A 83 22.01 -14.63 -4.55
CA MET A 83 21.86 -13.33 -3.89
C MET A 83 21.41 -12.28 -4.92
N LEU A 84 20.22 -11.74 -4.71
CA LEU A 84 19.64 -10.65 -5.48
C LEU A 84 20.09 -9.31 -4.89
N LEU A 85 20.63 -8.43 -5.73
CA LEU A 85 21.04 -7.08 -5.37
C LEU A 85 20.25 -6.06 -6.22
N PRO A 86 20.02 -4.84 -5.71
CA PRO A 86 19.43 -3.76 -6.51
C PRO A 86 20.14 -3.55 -7.84
N GLU A 87 19.36 -3.38 -8.91
CA GLU A 87 19.79 -3.20 -10.30
C GLU A 87 20.58 -4.37 -10.93
N LYS A 88 20.90 -5.41 -10.15
CA LYS A 88 21.60 -6.60 -10.65
C LYS A 88 20.64 -7.51 -11.41
N VAL A 89 21.12 -7.99 -12.54
CA VAL A 89 20.38 -8.90 -13.43
C VAL A 89 20.95 -10.31 -13.30
N HIS A 90 20.08 -11.27 -13.07
CA HIS A 90 20.37 -12.71 -13.08
C HIS A 90 19.65 -13.34 -14.27
N LYS A 91 20.36 -14.19 -15.01
CA LYS A 91 19.81 -14.89 -16.17
C LYS A 91 20.03 -16.39 -16.02
N PHE A 92 19.00 -17.15 -16.34
CA PHE A 92 19.05 -18.61 -16.41
C PHE A 92 18.02 -19.10 -17.41
N TYR A 93 18.19 -20.33 -17.88
CA TYR A 93 17.22 -21.00 -18.73
C TYR A 93 16.32 -21.90 -17.91
N ILE A 94 15.06 -21.96 -18.30
CA ILE A 94 14.10 -22.97 -17.84
C ILE A 94 13.77 -23.86 -19.03
N SER A 95 14.08 -25.16 -18.93
CA SER A 95 13.62 -26.15 -19.91
C SER A 95 12.26 -26.69 -19.52
N VAL A 96 11.24 -26.39 -20.32
CA VAL A 96 9.87 -26.87 -20.11
C VAL A 96 9.67 -28.14 -20.94
N ASN A 97 9.40 -29.25 -20.26
CA ASN A 97 9.23 -30.59 -20.83
C ASN A 97 10.37 -31.03 -21.78
N ASP A 98 11.59 -30.54 -21.56
CA ASP A 98 12.76 -30.77 -22.44
C ASP A 98 12.54 -30.36 -23.92
N THR A 99 11.47 -29.60 -24.22
CA THR A 99 11.05 -29.24 -25.60
C THR A 99 11.12 -27.74 -25.86
N ALA A 100 10.96 -26.90 -24.83
CA ALA A 100 11.03 -25.46 -24.92
C ALA A 100 12.02 -24.88 -23.89
N TYR A 101 12.68 -23.78 -24.23
CA TYR A 101 13.67 -23.12 -23.37
C TYR A 101 13.30 -21.65 -23.21
N ALA A 102 12.97 -21.22 -22.00
CA ALA A 102 12.73 -19.82 -21.67
C ALA A 102 14.00 -19.20 -21.11
N LEU A 103 14.43 -18.05 -21.65
CA LEU A 103 15.46 -17.23 -21.02
C LEU A 103 14.78 -16.35 -19.96
N THR A 104 14.89 -16.76 -18.70
CA THR A 104 14.33 -16.03 -17.56
C THR A 104 15.34 -15.01 -17.05
N VAL A 105 14.86 -13.79 -16.84
CA VAL A 105 15.65 -12.66 -16.37
C VAL A 105 15.07 -12.17 -15.06
N VAL A 106 15.79 -12.31 -13.96
CA VAL A 106 15.40 -11.77 -12.67
C VAL A 106 16.21 -10.50 -12.40
N LYS A 107 15.53 -9.38 -12.17
CA LYS A 107 16.18 -8.11 -11.85
C LYS A 107 15.70 -7.56 -10.51
N GLY A 108 16.64 -7.27 -9.62
CA GLY A 108 16.37 -6.52 -8.41
C GLY A 108 16.10 -5.06 -8.74
N VAL A 109 15.04 -4.47 -8.17
CA VAL A 109 14.72 -3.05 -8.32
C VAL A 109 14.59 -2.42 -6.95
N GLN A 110 15.12 -1.22 -6.77
CA GLN A 110 14.93 -0.48 -5.52
C GLN A 110 13.77 0.52 -5.70
N PRO A 111 12.83 0.61 -4.73
CA PRO A 111 11.84 1.66 -4.75
C PRO A 111 12.53 3.03 -4.71
N LYS A 112 12.03 3.98 -5.50
CA LYS A 112 12.60 5.34 -5.56
C LYS A 112 11.88 6.24 -4.56
N LEU A 113 12.65 6.92 -3.73
CA LEU A 113 12.14 7.98 -2.87
C LEU A 113 11.62 9.14 -3.74
N VAL A 114 10.42 9.64 -3.44
CA VAL A 114 9.93 10.89 -4.00
C VAL A 114 10.01 11.98 -2.94
N GLN A 115 10.07 13.23 -3.38
CA GLN A 115 10.22 14.38 -2.48
C GLN A 115 8.99 15.27 -2.53
N PHE A 116 8.70 15.93 -1.42
CA PHE A 116 7.63 16.91 -1.25
C PHE A 116 8.20 18.15 -0.56
N ASP A 117 7.57 19.31 -0.78
CA ASP A 117 7.94 20.54 -0.10
C ASP A 117 7.53 20.48 1.38
N THR A 118 8.45 20.82 2.28
CA THR A 118 8.23 20.78 3.73
C THR A 118 8.15 22.16 4.38
N THR A 119 8.16 23.22 3.58
CA THR A 119 8.33 24.62 4.02
C THR A 119 7.11 25.47 3.76
N ILE A 120 6.48 25.30 2.60
CA ILE A 120 5.33 26.11 2.18
C ILE A 120 4.08 25.66 2.93
N LYS A 121 3.24 26.61 3.36
CA LYS A 121 1.88 26.33 3.82
C LYS A 121 0.94 27.42 3.33
N SER A 122 -0.11 27.05 2.63
CA SER A 122 -1.14 27.95 2.14
C SER A 122 -2.17 28.25 3.23
N SER A 123 -2.51 29.52 3.41
CA SER A 123 -3.62 29.96 4.26
C SER A 123 -4.99 29.89 3.58
N GLU A 124 -5.03 29.55 2.29
CA GLU A 124 -6.27 29.55 1.49
C GLU A 124 -6.99 28.19 1.47
N LEU A 125 -6.33 27.14 1.94
CA LEU A 125 -6.90 25.81 2.02
C LEU A 125 -7.71 25.68 3.30
N LYS A 126 -8.95 25.18 3.16
CA LYS A 126 -9.84 24.90 4.29
C LYS A 126 -10.36 23.48 4.19
N PHE A 127 -10.34 22.78 5.32
CA PHE A 127 -10.85 21.42 5.46
C PHE A 127 -11.95 21.42 6.52
N TRP A 128 -13.08 20.82 6.20
CA TRP A 128 -14.17 20.62 7.12
C TRP A 128 -14.12 19.18 7.63
N TYR A 129 -14.22 19.01 8.95
CA TYR A 129 -14.24 17.70 9.59
C TYR A 129 -15.50 17.54 10.43
N GLU A 130 -15.87 16.28 10.71
CA GLU A 130 -16.91 15.97 11.68
C GLU A 130 -16.59 16.62 13.04
N GLN A 131 -17.59 17.29 13.62
CA GLN A 131 -17.48 18.02 14.89
C GLN A 131 -18.09 17.24 16.07
N ASN A 132 -18.73 16.10 15.82
CA ASN A 132 -19.47 15.28 16.79
C ASN A 132 -20.64 16.04 17.44
N ASN A 133 -21.25 16.97 16.71
CA ASN A 133 -22.37 17.80 17.18
C ASN A 133 -23.71 17.09 17.02
N ASN A 134 -23.89 15.94 17.69
CA ASN A 134 -25.10 15.12 17.62
C ASN A 134 -25.53 14.78 16.17
N ASN A 135 -24.57 14.40 15.33
CA ASN A 135 -24.82 14.04 13.94
C ASN A 135 -25.77 12.82 13.87
N GLU A 136 -26.98 13.04 13.32
CA GLU A 136 -28.02 12.01 13.24
C GLU A 136 -27.60 10.78 12.44
N TYR A 137 -26.85 10.97 11.34
CA TYR A 137 -26.36 9.88 10.52
C TYR A 137 -25.36 9.00 11.28
N LEU A 138 -24.42 9.61 12.01
CA LEU A 138 -23.45 8.86 12.83
C LEU A 138 -24.09 8.19 14.04
N ASN A 139 -25.08 8.84 14.67
CA ASN A 139 -25.88 8.21 15.72
C ASN A 139 -26.63 6.98 15.20
N LEU A 140 -27.23 7.07 14.00
CA LEU A 140 -27.88 5.94 13.36
C LEU A 140 -26.88 4.81 13.06
N LEU A 141 -25.71 5.14 12.51
CA LEU A 141 -24.64 4.19 12.24
C LEU A 141 -24.23 3.43 13.53
N ARG A 142 -24.00 4.15 14.63
CA ARG A 142 -23.66 3.56 15.94
C ARG A 142 -24.78 2.71 16.53
N SER A 143 -26.04 3.04 16.26
CA SER A 143 -27.18 2.24 16.71
C SER A 143 -27.35 0.94 15.94
N LYS A 144 -27.00 0.93 14.65
CA LYS A 144 -27.16 -0.22 13.75
C LYS A 144 -26.00 -1.22 13.81
N TYR A 145 -24.81 -0.77 14.22
CA TYR A 145 -23.56 -1.51 14.13
C TYR A 145 -22.79 -1.47 15.45
N PRO A 146 -21.95 -2.46 15.78
CA PRO A 146 -21.36 -2.62 17.11
C PRO A 146 -20.23 -1.62 17.43
N ILE A 147 -20.21 -0.43 16.81
CA ILE A 147 -19.10 0.54 16.84
C ILE A 147 -18.69 0.89 18.26
N ASP A 148 -19.63 1.26 19.13
CA ASP A 148 -19.35 1.61 20.53
C ASP A 148 -18.79 0.44 21.33
N SER A 149 -19.20 -0.78 20.99
CA SER A 149 -18.71 -1.99 21.66
C SER A 149 -17.28 -2.32 21.24
N LEU A 150 -16.91 -2.06 19.98
CA LEU A 150 -15.55 -2.31 19.47
C LEU A 150 -14.49 -1.49 20.20
N VAL A 151 -14.83 -0.24 20.54
CA VAL A 151 -13.91 0.70 21.19
C VAL A 151 -14.06 0.74 22.71
N LYS A 152 -14.89 -0.15 23.28
CA LYS A 152 -15.07 -0.23 24.72
C LYS A 152 -13.75 -0.64 25.40
N ASN A 153 -13.34 0.13 26.41
CA ASN A 153 -12.11 -0.07 27.19
C ASN A 153 -10.78 0.17 26.45
N THR A 154 -10.80 0.69 25.21
CA THR A 154 -9.56 1.09 24.53
C THR A 154 -8.89 2.26 25.26
N LYS A 155 -7.56 2.27 25.29
CA LYS A 155 -6.77 3.24 26.08
C LYS A 155 -6.10 4.33 25.24
N SER A 156 -6.05 4.17 23.92
CA SER A 156 -5.44 5.11 22.99
C SER A 156 -6.28 5.25 21.72
N ASP A 157 -6.03 6.34 20.97
CA ASP A 157 -6.71 6.53 19.69
C ASP A 157 -6.22 5.49 18.66
N THR A 158 -4.96 5.07 18.75
CA THR A 158 -4.41 3.98 17.92
C THR A 158 -5.15 2.66 18.18
N GLU A 159 -5.46 2.33 19.43
CA GLU A 159 -6.18 1.09 19.75
C GLU A 159 -7.62 1.11 19.21
N LYS A 160 -8.33 2.24 19.35
CA LYS A 160 -9.65 2.43 18.72
C LYS A 160 -9.58 2.23 17.22
N ALA A 161 -8.59 2.84 16.59
CA ALA A 161 -8.39 2.80 15.15
C ALA A 161 -8.18 1.37 14.64
N LEU A 162 -7.31 0.61 15.30
CA LEU A 162 -7.05 -0.81 14.99
C LEU A 162 -8.31 -1.69 15.18
N LYS A 163 -9.07 -1.49 16.27
CA LYS A 163 -10.29 -2.28 16.54
C LYS A 163 -11.36 -2.05 15.48
N ILE A 164 -11.55 -0.81 15.07
CA ILE A 164 -12.51 -0.46 14.00
C ILE A 164 -12.01 -1.02 12.66
N LEU A 165 -10.73 -0.80 12.32
CA LEU A 165 -10.15 -1.28 11.06
C LEU A 165 -10.34 -2.79 10.89
N HIS A 166 -9.96 -3.56 11.91
CA HIS A 166 -10.08 -5.01 11.89
C HIS A 166 -11.53 -5.47 11.78
N TRP A 167 -12.46 -4.79 12.45
CA TRP A 167 -13.88 -5.12 12.31
C TRP A 167 -14.36 -4.87 10.88
N VAL A 168 -14.05 -3.72 10.29
CA VAL A 168 -14.43 -3.38 8.91
C VAL A 168 -13.86 -4.38 7.91
N HIS A 169 -12.57 -4.73 8.03
CA HIS A 169 -11.92 -5.73 7.18
C HIS A 169 -12.68 -7.06 7.14
N ASN A 170 -13.22 -7.49 8.27
CA ASN A 170 -13.93 -8.76 8.40
C ASN A 170 -15.42 -8.71 7.98
N GLN A 171 -15.92 -7.56 7.50
CA GLN A 171 -17.32 -7.47 7.10
C GLN A 171 -17.58 -8.11 5.74
N TRP A 172 -16.62 -8.06 4.80
CA TRP A 172 -16.77 -8.67 3.47
C TRP A 172 -15.43 -9.15 2.89
N GLN A 173 -15.46 -9.77 1.71
CA GLN A 173 -14.26 -10.11 0.94
C GLN A 173 -14.09 -9.11 -0.20
N HIS A 174 -12.86 -8.75 -0.55
CA HIS A 174 -12.64 -7.76 -1.61
C HIS A 174 -13.19 -8.23 -2.98
N ASP A 175 -13.99 -7.38 -3.62
CA ASP A 175 -14.45 -7.55 -5.01
C ASP A 175 -14.21 -6.24 -5.77
N GLY A 176 -13.21 -6.25 -6.67
CA GLY A 176 -12.78 -5.10 -7.46
C GLY A 176 -13.82 -4.57 -8.47
N SER A 177 -14.92 -5.30 -8.71
CA SER A 177 -15.88 -5.02 -9.77
C SER A 177 -17.27 -4.62 -9.28
N ASN A 178 -17.55 -4.70 -7.98
CA ASN A 178 -18.89 -4.44 -7.44
C ASN A 178 -18.97 -3.08 -6.73
N GLU A 179 -20.03 -2.33 -7.02
CA GLU A 179 -20.28 -1.00 -6.43
C GLU A 179 -21.60 -1.00 -5.64
N PRO A 180 -21.67 -0.28 -4.50
CA PRO A 180 -22.89 -0.17 -3.73
C PRO A 180 -23.91 0.74 -4.44
N LYS A 181 -25.19 0.61 -4.10
CA LYS A 181 -26.22 1.53 -4.61
C LYS A 181 -26.01 2.96 -4.11
N LYS A 182 -25.43 3.10 -2.92
CA LYS A 182 -25.15 4.37 -2.26
C LYS A 182 -23.79 4.29 -1.58
N SER A 183 -22.94 5.27 -1.86
CA SER A 183 -21.58 5.38 -1.30
C SER A 183 -21.61 5.97 0.12
N ASP A 184 -22.33 5.34 1.03
CA ASP A 184 -22.34 5.66 2.46
C ASP A 184 -22.24 4.39 3.31
N ALA A 185 -21.66 4.52 4.50
CA ALA A 185 -21.32 3.39 5.35
C ALA A 185 -22.53 2.52 5.75
N ILE A 186 -23.69 3.14 6.02
CA ILE A 186 -24.89 2.38 6.41
C ILE A 186 -25.39 1.55 5.23
N SER A 187 -25.52 2.18 4.05
CA SER A 187 -25.98 1.50 2.83
C SER A 187 -25.02 0.36 2.45
N ILE A 188 -23.71 0.61 2.47
CA ILE A 188 -22.68 -0.41 2.19
C ILE A 188 -22.83 -1.60 3.15
N LEU A 189 -22.84 -1.35 4.46
CA LEU A 189 -22.92 -2.41 5.45
C LEU A 189 -24.28 -3.16 5.42
N ASP A 190 -25.37 -2.49 5.10
CA ASP A 190 -26.68 -3.13 4.92
C ASP A 190 -26.63 -4.08 3.70
N GLU A 191 -26.03 -3.66 2.59
CA GLU A 191 -25.83 -4.52 1.40
C GLU A 191 -24.85 -5.69 1.67
N VAL A 192 -23.83 -5.50 2.50
CA VAL A 192 -22.93 -6.58 2.95
C VAL A 192 -23.70 -7.67 3.70
N LYS A 193 -24.66 -7.30 4.56
CA LYS A 193 -25.53 -8.26 5.25
C LYS A 193 -26.39 -9.09 4.28
N GLU A 194 -26.64 -8.57 3.08
CA GLU A 194 -27.31 -9.28 1.99
C GLU A 194 -26.35 -10.18 1.17
N GLY A 195 -25.08 -10.27 1.57
CA GLY A 195 -24.06 -11.13 0.95
C GLY A 195 -23.23 -10.44 -0.13
N LYS A 196 -23.28 -9.11 -0.23
CA LYS A 196 -22.46 -8.36 -1.19
C LYS A 196 -21.03 -8.16 -0.70
N ASN A 197 -20.12 -8.08 -1.67
CA ASN A 197 -18.70 -7.81 -1.51
C ASN A 197 -18.35 -6.54 -2.28
N PHE A 198 -17.35 -5.78 -1.84
CA PHE A 198 -17.04 -4.46 -2.41
C PHE A 198 -15.54 -4.21 -2.53
N ARG A 199 -15.19 -3.09 -3.17
CA ARG A 199 -13.83 -2.70 -3.53
C ARG A 199 -13.13 -2.01 -2.36
N CYS A 200 -11.88 -1.60 -2.60
CA CYS A 200 -11.09 -0.77 -1.69
C CYS A 200 -11.81 0.51 -1.24
N VAL A 201 -12.54 1.15 -2.16
CA VAL A 201 -13.27 2.40 -1.93
C VAL A 201 -14.23 2.25 -0.75
N GLU A 202 -15.01 1.17 -0.73
CA GLU A 202 -16.00 0.94 0.30
C GLU A 202 -15.38 0.62 1.67
N TYR A 203 -14.20 -0.02 1.72
CA TYR A 203 -13.46 -0.20 2.98
C TYR A 203 -13.05 1.16 3.55
N GLY A 204 -12.52 2.04 2.70
CA GLY A 204 -12.14 3.41 3.06
C GLY A 204 -13.33 4.22 3.61
N ILE A 205 -14.48 4.17 2.92
CA ILE A 205 -15.71 4.89 3.32
C ILE A 205 -16.21 4.39 4.68
N VAL A 206 -16.38 3.08 4.83
CA VAL A 206 -16.97 2.50 6.06
C VAL A 206 -16.06 2.74 7.26
N ALA A 207 -14.75 2.49 7.13
CA ALA A 207 -13.81 2.71 8.22
C ALA A 207 -13.73 4.19 8.61
N THR A 208 -13.71 5.10 7.64
CA THR A 208 -13.72 6.56 7.90
C THR A 208 -14.95 6.96 8.71
N ALA A 209 -16.15 6.56 8.27
CA ALA A 209 -17.39 6.89 8.97
C ALA A 209 -17.45 6.29 10.39
N CYS A 210 -16.95 5.07 10.59
CA CYS A 210 -16.90 4.44 11.91
C CYS A 210 -15.92 5.16 12.86
N LEU A 211 -14.78 5.64 12.35
CA LEU A 211 -13.82 6.41 13.14
C LEU A 211 -14.39 7.79 13.50
N ASN A 212 -14.99 8.48 12.53
CA ASN A 212 -15.70 9.74 12.76
C ASN A 212 -16.81 9.56 13.80
N ALA A 213 -17.55 8.43 13.78
CA ALA A 213 -18.61 8.14 14.75
C ALA A 213 -18.12 8.01 16.21
N VAL A 214 -16.87 7.60 16.44
CA VAL A 214 -16.26 7.53 17.78
C VAL A 214 -15.41 8.76 18.12
N GLY A 215 -15.53 9.81 17.31
CA GLY A 215 -14.91 11.09 17.51
C GLY A 215 -13.44 11.19 17.09
N LEU A 216 -12.94 10.22 16.32
CA LEU A 216 -11.63 10.33 15.68
C LEU A 216 -11.80 10.95 14.30
N LYS A 217 -11.20 12.11 14.08
CA LYS A 217 -11.28 12.79 12.79
C LYS A 217 -10.54 11.96 11.74
N ALA A 218 -11.31 11.43 10.79
CA ALA A 218 -10.81 10.57 9.73
C ALA A 218 -11.21 11.12 8.36
N ARG A 219 -10.47 10.69 7.34
CA ARG A 219 -10.69 11.03 5.94
C ARG A 219 -10.33 9.87 5.04
N THR A 220 -11.03 9.72 3.93
CA THR A 220 -10.57 8.84 2.86
C THR A 220 -9.30 9.40 2.22
N LEU A 221 -8.41 8.52 1.81
CA LEU A 221 -7.19 8.84 1.09
C LEU A 221 -7.14 8.02 -0.18
N GLY A 222 -7.11 8.71 -1.33
CA GLY A 222 -6.85 8.11 -2.62
C GLY A 222 -5.35 8.05 -2.89
N LEU A 223 -4.88 6.90 -3.35
CA LEU A 223 -3.53 6.64 -3.79
C LEU A 223 -3.53 6.38 -5.30
N MET A 224 -2.53 6.87 -6.02
CA MET A 224 -2.42 6.63 -7.47
C MET A 224 -0.96 6.37 -7.88
N ILE A 225 -0.81 5.50 -8.87
CA ILE A 225 0.49 5.15 -9.44
C ILE A 225 1.07 6.29 -10.28
N LYS A 226 2.38 6.24 -10.54
CA LYS A 226 3.09 7.28 -11.31
C LYS A 226 2.52 7.50 -12.72
N ASP A 227 2.16 6.43 -13.40
CA ASP A 227 1.66 6.37 -14.77
C ASP A 227 0.13 6.28 -14.85
N VAL A 228 -0.55 6.93 -13.90
CA VAL A 228 -2.02 6.93 -13.73
C VAL A 228 -2.80 7.34 -14.99
N GLU A 229 -2.22 8.19 -15.85
CA GLU A 229 -2.88 8.65 -17.07
C GLU A 229 -2.89 7.58 -18.17
N THR A 230 -1.94 6.65 -18.17
CA THR A 230 -1.75 5.64 -19.23
C THR A 230 -2.12 4.22 -18.81
N THR A 231 -2.18 3.93 -17.51
CA THR A 231 -2.60 2.61 -17.03
C THR A 231 -4.09 2.39 -17.22
N LYS A 232 -4.47 1.27 -17.84
CA LYS A 232 -5.86 0.99 -18.23
C LYS A 232 -6.75 0.60 -17.03
N TYR A 233 -6.21 -0.15 -16.08
CA TYR A 233 -6.94 -0.69 -14.93
C TYR A 233 -6.06 -0.71 -13.68
N GLY A 234 -6.65 -0.51 -12.51
CA GLY A 234 -5.95 -0.62 -11.23
C GLY A 234 -4.92 0.49 -11.00
N ALA A 235 -5.13 1.68 -11.56
CA ALA A 235 -4.19 2.80 -11.42
C ALA A 235 -4.33 3.55 -10.09
N GLY A 236 -5.32 3.19 -9.27
CA GLY A 236 -5.53 3.77 -7.95
C GLY A 236 -5.96 2.74 -6.91
N HIS A 237 -5.78 3.11 -5.66
CA HIS A 237 -6.23 2.40 -4.48
C HIS A 237 -6.82 3.41 -3.50
N VAL A 238 -7.90 3.06 -2.80
CA VAL A 238 -8.53 3.95 -1.82
C VAL A 238 -8.47 3.30 -0.46
N LEU A 239 -7.97 4.07 0.51
CA LEU A 239 -7.89 3.71 1.91
C LEU A 239 -8.23 4.95 2.75
N LEU A 240 -7.70 5.09 3.96
CA LEU A 240 -8.01 6.22 4.83
C LEU A 240 -6.82 6.68 5.67
N GLU A 241 -6.96 7.89 6.22
CA GLU A 241 -6.11 8.39 7.30
C GLU A 241 -6.97 8.86 8.47
N VAL A 242 -6.46 8.68 9.67
CA VAL A 242 -7.06 9.15 10.93
C VAL A 242 -6.10 10.04 11.69
N TYR A 243 -6.60 11.15 12.22
CA TYR A 243 -5.82 12.01 13.10
C TYR A 243 -5.88 11.47 14.53
N LEU A 244 -4.75 10.98 15.02
CA LEU A 244 -4.57 10.46 16.37
C LEU A 244 -4.27 11.63 17.30
N GLY A 245 -5.24 11.99 18.16
CA GLY A 245 -5.16 13.20 18.98
C GLY A 245 -4.10 13.11 20.06
N ASP A 246 -3.91 11.92 20.62
CA ASP A 246 -2.86 11.59 21.58
C ASP A 246 -1.43 11.74 21.00
N LEU A 247 -1.24 11.40 19.72
CA LEU A 247 0.03 11.53 19.00
C LEU A 247 0.16 12.83 18.19
N LYS A 248 -0.93 13.59 18.03
CA LYS A 248 -1.04 14.80 17.20
C LYS A 248 -0.60 14.58 15.75
N LYS A 249 -0.93 13.42 15.18
CA LYS A 249 -0.44 12.97 13.86
C LYS A 249 -1.53 12.25 13.06
N TRP A 250 -1.47 12.41 11.74
CA TRP A 250 -2.20 11.57 10.78
C TRP A 250 -1.58 10.18 10.66
N ALA A 251 -2.40 9.13 10.63
CA ALA A 251 -1.99 7.74 10.50
C ALA A 251 -2.76 7.06 9.35
N LEU A 252 -2.05 6.35 8.47
CA LEU A 252 -2.63 5.58 7.37
C LEU A 252 -3.18 4.25 7.88
N LEU A 253 -4.40 3.93 7.47
CA LEU A 253 -5.06 2.65 7.71
C LEU A 253 -5.57 2.10 6.38
N ASP A 254 -5.37 0.81 6.14
CA ASP A 254 -5.91 0.11 4.96
C ASP A 254 -6.92 -0.97 5.39
N GLY A 255 -8.21 -0.68 5.17
CA GLY A 255 -9.29 -1.59 5.55
C GLY A 255 -9.41 -2.82 4.66
N GLN A 256 -8.92 -2.77 3.41
CA GLN A 256 -8.91 -3.94 2.54
C GLN A 256 -7.95 -5.00 3.07
N TRP A 257 -6.80 -4.57 3.61
CA TRP A 257 -5.73 -5.46 4.04
C TRP A 257 -5.61 -5.65 5.55
N ASP A 258 -6.39 -4.92 6.35
CA ASP A 258 -6.22 -4.83 7.82
C ASP A 258 -4.77 -4.46 8.18
N ALA A 259 -4.27 -3.37 7.59
CA ALA A 259 -2.87 -3.00 7.66
C ALA A 259 -2.69 -1.55 8.15
N VAL A 260 -1.79 -1.38 9.12
CA VAL A 260 -1.34 -0.08 9.62
C VAL A 260 0.19 -0.06 9.66
N PRO A 261 0.88 0.73 8.82
CA PRO A 261 2.32 0.85 8.87
C PRO A 261 2.77 1.58 10.14
N MET A 262 3.78 1.07 10.81
CA MET A 262 4.30 1.61 12.06
C MET A 262 5.82 1.56 12.11
N VAL A 263 6.43 2.48 12.86
CA VAL A 263 7.82 2.37 13.32
C VAL A 263 7.79 2.55 14.83
N ASN A 264 8.42 1.63 15.58
CA ASN A 264 8.46 1.69 17.05
C ASN A 264 7.08 1.86 17.71
N ASN A 265 6.06 1.16 17.20
CA ASN A 265 4.63 1.27 17.60
C ASN A 265 3.98 2.65 17.35
N ILE A 266 4.61 3.54 16.59
CA ILE A 266 4.04 4.81 16.16
C ILE A 266 3.50 4.64 14.73
N PRO A 267 2.19 4.81 14.50
CA PRO A 267 1.62 4.77 13.16
C PRO A 267 2.18 5.84 12.24
N LEU A 268 2.37 5.49 10.97
CA LEU A 268 2.86 6.38 9.93
C LEU A 268 1.71 6.91 9.07
N ASN A 269 1.81 8.14 8.58
CA ASN A 269 1.01 8.57 7.43
C ASN A 269 1.56 8.00 6.11
N ALA A 270 0.86 8.22 5.00
CA ALA A 270 1.23 7.63 3.71
C ALA A 270 2.61 8.07 3.18
N VAL A 271 2.98 9.34 3.36
CA VAL A 271 4.28 9.88 2.93
C VAL A 271 5.41 9.36 3.82
N GLU A 272 5.19 9.28 5.13
CA GLU A 272 6.14 8.69 6.07
C GLU A 272 6.34 7.20 5.77
N PHE A 273 5.26 6.47 5.48
CA PHE A 273 5.30 5.06 5.10
C PHE A 273 6.13 4.85 3.83
N GLN A 274 5.84 5.63 2.77
CA GLN A 274 6.61 5.62 1.54
C GLN A 274 8.10 5.84 1.78
N LYS A 275 8.46 6.86 2.55
CA LYS A 275 9.85 7.17 2.89
C LYS A 275 10.51 6.02 3.67
N THR A 276 9.78 5.45 4.63
CA THR A 276 10.29 4.38 5.50
C THR A 276 10.54 3.08 4.73
N ILE A 277 9.74 2.76 3.71
CA ILE A 277 9.99 1.60 2.82
C ILE A 277 11.38 1.70 2.18
N VAL A 278 11.81 2.90 1.79
CA VAL A 278 13.09 3.11 1.10
C VAL A 278 14.26 3.23 2.09
N GLU A 279 14.08 3.97 3.18
CA GLU A 279 15.19 4.37 4.05
C GLU A 279 15.37 3.46 5.27
N ASN A 280 14.27 2.91 5.82
CA ASN A 280 14.27 2.23 7.12
C ASN A 280 13.38 0.98 7.08
N TYR A 281 13.49 0.17 6.02
CA TYR A 281 12.63 -1.00 5.83
C TYR A 281 12.67 -1.96 7.01
N GLU A 282 13.83 -2.22 7.61
CA GLU A 282 13.95 -3.15 8.74
C GLU A 282 13.15 -2.72 9.98
N GLU A 283 13.05 -1.41 10.25
CA GLU A 283 12.33 -0.87 11.40
C GLU A 283 10.80 -0.77 11.18
N LEU A 284 10.37 -0.89 9.93
CA LEU A 284 8.97 -0.82 9.53
C LEU A 284 8.21 -2.09 9.96
N ASP A 285 7.12 -1.92 10.68
CA ASP A 285 6.15 -2.97 11.01
C ASP A 285 4.84 -2.71 10.24
N ILE A 286 4.15 -3.79 9.86
CA ILE A 286 2.77 -3.71 9.36
C ILE A 286 1.88 -4.32 10.43
N ARG A 287 1.32 -3.46 11.28
CA ARG A 287 0.40 -3.90 12.32
C ARG A 287 -0.89 -4.39 11.67
N THR A 288 -1.22 -5.64 11.95
CA THR A 288 -2.37 -6.34 11.39
C THR A 288 -2.92 -7.36 12.40
N SER A 289 -4.20 -7.70 12.30
CA SER A 289 -4.80 -8.86 12.98
C SER A 289 -5.28 -9.94 12.00
N SER A 290 -5.04 -9.76 10.69
CA SER A 290 -5.38 -10.72 9.63
C SER A 290 -4.21 -11.66 9.26
N GLY A 291 -2.98 -11.34 9.72
CA GLY A 291 -1.79 -12.16 9.48
C GLY A 291 -1.13 -11.95 8.12
N ILE A 292 -1.41 -10.83 7.45
CA ILE A 292 -0.75 -10.46 6.19
C ILE A 292 0.77 -10.33 6.34
N SER A 293 1.52 -10.77 5.32
CA SER A 293 2.98 -10.56 5.28
C SER A 293 3.29 -9.07 5.06
N LYS A 294 4.22 -8.54 5.85
CA LYS A 294 4.80 -7.20 5.68
C LYS A 294 5.29 -6.98 4.25
N ARG A 295 6.08 -7.90 3.71
CA ARG A 295 6.62 -7.77 2.36
C ARG A 295 5.52 -7.79 1.32
N HIS A 296 4.59 -8.74 1.43
CA HIS A 296 3.51 -8.88 0.47
C HIS A 296 2.67 -7.60 0.38
N TYR A 297 2.29 -7.03 1.52
CA TYR A 297 1.56 -5.77 1.58
C TYR A 297 2.37 -4.61 0.99
N ILE A 298 3.64 -4.47 1.38
CA ILE A 298 4.51 -3.38 0.89
C ILE A 298 4.69 -3.47 -0.62
N ASP A 299 4.99 -4.65 -1.17
CA ASP A 299 5.19 -4.84 -2.61
C ASP A 299 3.91 -4.52 -3.39
N TRP A 300 2.74 -4.85 -2.82
CA TRP A 300 1.44 -4.55 -3.43
C TRP A 300 1.08 -3.07 -3.39
N VAL A 301 1.29 -2.39 -2.24
CA VAL A 301 0.86 -0.99 -2.04
C VAL A 301 1.86 0.03 -2.58
N SER A 302 3.16 -0.31 -2.65
CA SER A 302 4.24 0.62 -3.02
C SER A 302 4.01 1.36 -4.35
N PRO A 303 3.52 0.72 -5.44
CA PRO A 303 3.27 1.43 -6.69
C PRO A 303 2.28 2.60 -6.53
N TYR A 304 1.33 2.50 -5.61
CA TYR A 304 0.28 3.49 -5.39
C TYR A 304 0.74 4.70 -4.56
N LEU A 305 1.85 4.58 -3.82
CA LEU A 305 2.38 5.64 -2.97
C LEU A 305 3.12 6.71 -3.80
N TYR A 306 2.46 7.30 -4.80
CA TYR A 306 3.04 8.33 -5.67
C TYR A 306 2.24 9.64 -5.67
N TYR A 307 0.98 9.60 -6.11
CA TYR A 307 0.05 10.73 -5.92
C TYR A 307 -0.96 10.41 -4.83
N PHE A 308 -1.31 11.42 -4.03
CA PHE A 308 -2.20 11.26 -2.88
C PHE A 308 -3.35 12.25 -2.97
N THR A 309 -4.59 11.83 -2.76
CA THR A 309 -5.78 12.71 -2.80
C THR A 309 -6.60 12.63 -1.53
N ILE A 310 -7.03 13.79 -1.03
CA ILE A 310 -7.91 13.90 0.13
C ILE A 310 -9.07 14.85 -0.18
N PRO A 311 -10.28 14.60 0.34
CA PRO A 311 -11.39 15.53 0.20
C PRO A 311 -11.21 16.74 1.14
N PHE A 312 -11.73 17.90 0.71
CA PHE A 312 -11.83 19.07 1.57
C PHE A 312 -12.95 18.92 2.61
N ASP A 313 -14.06 18.28 2.25
CA ASP A 313 -15.19 18.03 3.15
C ASP A 313 -15.15 16.59 3.66
N ASN A 314 -14.87 16.44 4.94
CA ASN A 314 -14.72 15.17 5.67
C ASN A 314 -15.83 15.02 6.73
N ARG A 315 -16.96 15.69 6.54
CA ARG A 315 -18.17 15.52 7.36
C ARG A 315 -19.01 14.36 6.84
N GLU A 316 -19.79 13.77 7.73
CA GLU A 316 -20.59 12.58 7.44
C GLU A 316 -22.08 12.94 7.31
N GLY A 317 -22.80 12.29 6.40
CA GLY A 317 -24.25 12.48 6.26
C GLY A 317 -24.69 13.88 5.79
N THR A 318 -23.89 14.55 4.95
CA THR A 318 -24.12 15.95 4.51
C THR A 318 -25.33 16.18 3.60
N ASN A 319 -26.03 15.11 3.17
CA ASN A 319 -27.23 15.17 2.32
C ASN A 319 -27.09 16.07 1.06
N GLY A 320 -25.89 16.13 0.48
CA GLY A 320 -25.61 16.91 -0.72
C GLY A 320 -25.04 18.32 -0.48
N ASP A 321 -24.97 18.80 0.76
CA ASP A 321 -24.25 20.06 1.12
C ASP A 321 -22.74 19.81 1.22
N THR A 322 -22.09 19.49 0.11
CA THR A 322 -20.63 19.28 0.05
C THR A 322 -19.89 20.62 -0.06
N LYS A 323 -18.96 20.88 0.87
CA LYS A 323 -18.07 22.05 0.79
C LYS A 323 -16.94 21.83 -0.21
N LYS A 324 -16.50 22.94 -0.82
CA LYS A 324 -15.46 22.97 -1.84
C LYS A 324 -14.53 24.15 -1.59
N VAL A 325 -13.30 24.04 -2.07
CA VAL A 325 -12.33 25.14 -2.11
C VAL A 325 -12.08 25.46 -3.58
N LYS A 326 -12.33 26.71 -3.99
CA LYS A 326 -12.17 27.15 -5.39
C LYS A 326 -12.86 26.21 -6.40
N GLU A 327 -14.11 25.83 -6.12
CA GLU A 327 -14.92 24.86 -6.90
C GLU A 327 -14.35 23.43 -7.01
N LYS A 328 -13.28 23.11 -6.28
CA LYS A 328 -12.66 21.79 -6.21
C LYS A 328 -13.06 21.07 -4.93
N SER A 329 -13.28 19.76 -5.03
CA SER A 329 -13.66 18.92 -3.89
C SER A 329 -12.46 18.30 -3.19
N HIS A 330 -11.29 18.24 -3.86
CA HIS A 330 -10.12 17.53 -3.33
C HIS A 330 -8.82 18.34 -3.44
N LEU A 331 -7.88 18.00 -2.57
CA LEU A 331 -6.48 18.36 -2.67
C LEU A 331 -5.68 17.13 -3.13
N MET A 332 -4.82 17.29 -4.12
CA MET A 332 -3.86 16.29 -4.55
C MET A 332 -2.44 16.71 -4.17
N LEU A 333 -1.75 15.87 -3.41
CA LEU A 333 -0.32 15.98 -3.17
C LEU A 333 0.44 15.32 -4.33
N VAL A 334 1.29 16.12 -4.96
CA VAL A 334 2.11 15.76 -6.13
C VAL A 334 3.58 15.89 -5.75
N PRO A 335 4.43 14.88 -6.04
CA PRO A 335 5.86 14.99 -5.77
C PRO A 335 6.50 16.18 -6.49
N LEU A 336 7.58 16.70 -5.92
CA LEU A 336 8.44 17.67 -6.59
C LEU A 336 8.91 17.11 -7.94
N GLU A 337 8.96 17.97 -8.96
CA GLU A 337 9.31 17.63 -10.34
C GLU A 337 8.36 16.63 -11.06
N ALA A 338 7.30 16.16 -10.40
CA ALA A 338 6.29 15.32 -11.05
C ALA A 338 5.28 16.15 -11.85
N ASN A 339 4.79 15.56 -12.95
CA ASN A 339 3.66 16.12 -13.67
C ASN A 339 2.41 16.06 -12.81
N LYS A 340 1.56 17.09 -12.91
CA LYS A 340 0.22 17.09 -12.30
C LYS A 340 -0.69 16.24 -13.19
N PRO A 341 -1.17 15.07 -12.73
CA PRO A 341 -2.00 14.21 -13.57
C PRO A 341 -3.33 14.89 -13.84
N THR A 342 -3.81 14.85 -15.08
CA THR A 342 -5.05 15.47 -15.54
C THR A 342 -6.12 14.45 -15.91
N VAL A 343 -5.72 13.18 -16.07
CA VAL A 343 -6.60 12.07 -16.41
C VAL A 343 -6.29 10.85 -15.54
N PHE A 344 -7.32 10.19 -15.05
CA PHE A 344 -7.27 8.92 -14.33
C PHE A 344 -7.69 7.77 -15.26
N GLN A 345 -6.82 6.78 -15.42
CA GLN A 345 -7.03 5.60 -16.26
C GLN A 345 -7.50 5.91 -17.68
N ILE A 346 -6.74 6.75 -18.41
CA ILE A 346 -6.95 7.09 -19.82
C ILE A 346 -8.21 7.93 -20.10
N THR A 347 -9.29 7.80 -19.32
CA THR A 347 -10.61 8.34 -19.67
C THR A 347 -11.16 9.35 -18.69
N ASN A 348 -10.89 9.24 -17.39
CA ASN A 348 -11.59 10.03 -16.37
C ASN A 348 -10.84 11.33 -16.06
N LYS A 349 -11.41 12.50 -16.36
CA LYS A 349 -10.74 13.77 -16.09
C LYS A 349 -10.57 14.02 -14.59
N ILE A 350 -9.42 14.56 -14.19
CA ILE A 350 -9.11 15.02 -12.83
C ILE A 350 -9.29 16.55 -12.78
N ASP A 351 -10.52 17.01 -12.97
CA ASP A 351 -10.89 18.42 -12.91
C ASP A 351 -11.39 18.86 -11.52
N TYR A 352 -11.42 17.94 -10.55
CA TYR A 352 -11.96 18.15 -9.20
C TYR A 352 -10.88 18.43 -8.14
N CYS A 353 -9.60 18.44 -8.51
CA CYS A 353 -8.46 18.64 -7.61
C CYS A 353 -7.85 20.04 -7.67
N ILE A 354 -7.42 20.56 -6.51
CA ILE A 354 -6.32 21.50 -6.39
C ILE A 354 -5.04 20.70 -6.21
N TYR A 355 -3.93 21.11 -6.83
CA TYR A 355 -2.62 20.45 -6.68
C TYR A 355 -1.75 21.21 -5.69
N THR A 356 -1.09 20.50 -4.79
CA THR A 356 0.00 21.00 -3.93
C THR A 356 1.17 20.02 -3.97
N ASN A 357 2.37 20.51 -3.66
CA ASN A 357 3.53 19.67 -3.34
C ASN A 357 3.90 19.78 -1.86
N SER A 358 3.14 20.53 -1.06
CA SER A 358 3.43 20.77 0.35
C SER A 358 2.84 19.71 1.26
N ILE A 359 3.69 19.11 2.09
CA ILE A 359 3.22 18.23 3.18
C ILE A 359 2.48 19.01 4.27
N ASN A 360 2.80 20.30 4.47
CA ASN A 360 2.15 21.12 5.51
C ASN A 360 0.72 21.52 5.11
N ASP A 361 0.44 21.58 3.80
CA ASP A 361 -0.91 21.72 3.27
C ASP A 361 -1.70 20.42 3.46
N PHE A 362 -1.10 19.29 3.06
CA PHE A 362 -1.78 18.00 3.00
C PHE A 362 -2.01 17.37 4.37
N TYR A 363 -1.05 17.51 5.28
CA TYR A 363 -1.07 16.97 6.64
C TYR A 363 -1.34 18.04 7.70
N ALA A 364 -2.00 19.14 7.33
CA ALA A 364 -2.49 20.10 8.30
C ALA A 364 -3.32 19.39 9.38
N PRO A 365 -3.11 19.69 10.67
CA PRO A 365 -3.95 19.14 11.73
C PRO A 365 -5.40 19.64 11.51
N PRO A 366 -6.40 18.81 11.84
CA PRO A 366 -7.78 19.19 11.66
C PRO A 366 -8.18 20.30 12.65
N ASP A 367 -8.60 21.45 12.13
CA ASP A 367 -9.02 22.58 12.97
C ASP A 367 -10.28 22.22 13.80
N ASN A 368 -10.31 22.70 15.05
CA ASN A 368 -11.48 22.60 15.95
C ASN A 368 -12.39 23.84 15.85
N ASN A 369 -12.10 24.75 14.92
CA ASN A 369 -12.70 26.08 14.85
C ASN A 369 -13.83 26.20 13.81
N ASP A 370 -14.24 25.09 13.18
CA ASP A 370 -15.43 25.06 12.32
C ASP A 370 -16.70 25.03 13.19
N LYS A 371 -16.96 26.16 13.85
CA LYS A 371 -18.27 26.50 14.40
C LYS A 371 -19.17 27.14 13.35
#